data_AF-M3FCR6-F1
#
_entry.id   AF-M3FCR6-F1
#
_cell.length_a   1.000
_cell.length_b   1.000
_cell.length_c   1.000
_cell.angle_alpha   90.00
_cell.angle_beta   90.00
_cell.angle_gamma   90.00
#
_symmetry.space_group_name_H-M   'P 1'
#
loop_
_entity.id
_entity.type
_entity.pdbx_description
1 polymer ?
#
loop_
_entity_poly.entity_id
_entity_poly.type
_entity_poly.pdbx_seq_one_letter_code
_entity_poly.pdbx_strand_id
1 'polypeptide(L)'
;MGLTDLNDLNDLHDLNNLSDLNDLNDLAVLTGGPATRSGLALDLPARLLDEEFGQSRVWRFEDFDFPATLTHEPTRRFLRDMGLPEDHGFFQLDTDIPLPTLAEYGANQCSGESVRGRLPDRAAHLIRLGHFVEGSSLVVDGTTGAILNWSEPESTLSPLDADLSTLAFTLWLLHREKREGTATGCWVETLRNKACAGL
;
A
#
# COMPACT_ATOMS: atom_id res chain seq x y z
N MET A 1 -24.38 -45.39 -29.53
CA MET A 1 -24.80 -43.98 -29.68
C MET A 1 -24.63 -43.34 -28.33
N GLY A 2 -23.73 -42.40 -28.09
CA GLY A 2 -22.80 -41.66 -28.93
C GLY A 2 -22.29 -40.58 -28.00
N LEU A 3 -21.05 -40.71 -27.55
CA LEU A 3 -20.36 -39.72 -26.74
C LEU A 3 -20.11 -38.50 -27.61
N THR A 4 -20.62 -37.34 -27.23
CA THR A 4 -20.07 -36.02 -27.59
C THR A 4 -20.84 -34.96 -26.82
N ASP A 5 -20.29 -34.55 -25.68
CA ASP A 5 -20.34 -33.16 -25.23
C ASP A 5 -18.92 -32.84 -24.78
N LEU A 6 -18.09 -32.48 -25.76
CA LEU A 6 -16.69 -32.02 -25.62
C LEU A 6 -16.56 -30.58 -26.13
N ASN A 7 -17.62 -29.77 -25.99
CA ASN A 7 -17.64 -28.37 -26.43
C ASN A 7 -17.54 -27.34 -25.31
N ASP A 8 -17.28 -27.74 -24.06
CA ASP A 8 -17.00 -26.83 -22.93
C ASP A 8 -15.57 -26.24 -22.97
N LEU A 9 -14.84 -26.40 -24.07
CA LEU A 9 -13.47 -25.88 -24.22
C LEU A 9 -13.38 -24.48 -24.85
N ASN A 10 -14.52 -23.81 -25.09
CA ASN A 10 -14.53 -22.43 -25.58
C ASN A 10 -14.50 -21.36 -24.47
N ASP A 11 -14.60 -21.74 -23.20
CA ASP A 11 -14.36 -20.82 -22.07
C ASP A 11 -12.87 -20.51 -21.86
N LEU A 12 -11.97 -21.11 -22.66
CA LEU A 12 -10.55 -20.74 -22.67
C LEU A 12 -10.24 -19.50 -23.52
N HIS A 13 -11.24 -18.82 -24.07
CA HIS A 13 -11.01 -17.59 -24.84
C HIS A 13 -10.92 -16.31 -23.98
N ASP A 14 -11.24 -16.39 -22.69
CA ASP A 14 -11.00 -15.30 -21.73
C ASP A 14 -9.51 -15.14 -21.37
N LEU A 15 -8.68 -16.14 -21.71
CA LEU A 15 -7.22 -16.00 -21.63
C LEU A 15 -6.63 -15.20 -22.82
N ASN A 16 -7.46 -14.67 -23.73
CA ASN A 16 -7.03 -13.73 -24.77
C ASN A 16 -7.29 -12.26 -24.41
N ASN A 17 -7.83 -11.95 -23.22
CA ASN A 17 -7.72 -10.60 -22.63
C ASN A 17 -6.29 -10.25 -22.17
N LEU A 18 -5.32 -11.12 -22.47
CA LEU A 18 -3.90 -10.78 -22.51
C LEU A 18 -3.53 -9.76 -23.60
N SER A 19 -4.49 -9.19 -24.34
CA SER A 19 -4.27 -7.98 -25.14
C SER A 19 -4.19 -6.69 -24.30
N ASP A 20 -4.72 -6.69 -23.07
CA ASP A 20 -4.46 -5.62 -22.09
C ASP A 20 -3.00 -5.68 -21.59
N LEU A 21 -2.31 -6.81 -21.78
CA LEU A 21 -0.87 -6.93 -21.49
C LEU A 21 0.03 -6.27 -22.56
N ASN A 22 -0.50 -5.50 -23.51
CA ASN A 22 0.35 -4.50 -24.16
C ASN A 22 0.76 -3.35 -23.22
N ASP A 23 0.09 -3.20 -22.07
CA ASP A 23 0.56 -2.37 -20.95
C ASP A 23 1.78 -2.97 -20.24
N LEU A 24 2.11 -4.25 -20.49
CA LEU A 24 3.28 -4.88 -19.88
C LEU A 24 4.62 -4.39 -20.45
N ASN A 25 4.60 -3.69 -21.60
CA ASN A 25 5.78 -2.96 -22.07
C ASN A 25 6.06 -1.71 -21.21
N ASP A 26 5.08 -1.17 -20.46
CA ASP A 26 5.31 -0.10 -19.47
C ASP A 26 5.89 -0.63 -18.14
N LEU A 27 5.79 -1.94 -17.87
CA LEU A 27 6.46 -2.55 -16.70
C LEU A 27 7.99 -2.50 -16.80
N ALA A 28 8.54 -2.45 -18.01
CA ALA A 28 9.96 -2.18 -18.24
C ALA A 28 10.34 -0.72 -17.93
N VAL A 29 9.40 0.24 -18.05
CA VAL A 29 9.57 1.63 -17.61
C VAL A 29 9.58 1.71 -16.08
N LEU A 30 8.77 0.89 -15.42
CA LEU A 30 8.64 0.88 -13.95
C LEU A 30 9.87 0.32 -13.22
N THR A 31 10.70 -0.50 -13.87
CA THR A 31 11.77 -1.28 -13.19
C THR A 31 13.21 -0.89 -13.58
N GLY A 32 13.39 0.23 -14.29
CA GLY A 32 14.71 0.74 -14.68
C GLY A 32 15.51 1.29 -13.49
N GLY A 33 16.59 0.62 -13.08
CA GLY A 33 17.51 1.13 -12.04
C GLY A 33 18.37 2.33 -12.50
N PRO A 34 19.38 2.77 -11.72
CA PRO A 34 19.26 3.28 -10.36
C PRO A 34 18.61 4.69 -10.35
N ALA A 35 17.63 4.86 -9.46
CA ALA A 35 16.76 6.04 -9.27
C ALA A 35 15.92 6.44 -10.50
N THR A 36 14.62 6.17 -10.39
CA THR A 36 13.59 6.66 -11.31
C THR A 36 13.54 8.20 -11.34
N ARG A 37 12.79 8.81 -12.25
CA ARG A 37 12.70 10.28 -12.37
C ARG A 37 12.14 10.92 -11.09
N SER A 38 11.23 10.23 -10.41
CA SER A 38 10.65 10.69 -9.15
C SER A 38 11.63 10.60 -7.98
N GLY A 39 12.67 9.77 -8.08
CA GLY A 39 13.55 9.40 -6.97
C GLY A 39 12.98 8.30 -6.07
N LEU A 40 11.87 7.67 -6.48
CA LEU A 40 11.27 6.49 -5.84
C LEU A 40 11.65 5.21 -6.60
N ALA A 41 11.18 4.06 -6.13
CA ALA A 41 11.41 2.77 -6.76
C ALA A 41 10.68 2.64 -8.11
N LEU A 42 9.48 3.22 -8.23
CA LEU A 42 8.63 3.15 -9.42
C LEU A 42 8.14 4.56 -9.84
N ASP A 43 8.17 4.85 -11.14
CA ASP A 43 7.51 6.04 -11.71
C ASP A 43 6.07 5.69 -12.13
N LEU A 44 5.12 5.85 -11.21
CA LEU A 44 3.71 5.53 -11.49
C LEU A 44 3.03 6.58 -12.39
N PRO A 45 2.12 6.18 -13.29
CA PRO A 45 1.28 7.11 -14.04
C PRO A 45 0.46 8.02 -13.12
N ALA A 46 0.39 9.31 -13.43
CA ALA A 46 -0.18 10.34 -12.54
C ALA A 46 -1.63 10.09 -12.11
N ARG A 47 -2.41 9.36 -12.92
CA ARG A 47 -3.83 9.09 -12.70
C ARG A 47 -4.11 7.64 -12.31
N LEU A 48 -3.08 6.80 -12.13
CA LEU A 48 -3.24 5.37 -11.87
C LEU A 48 -4.19 5.12 -10.69
N LEU A 49 -3.98 5.82 -9.58
CA LEU A 49 -4.82 5.67 -8.39
C LEU A 49 -6.20 6.30 -8.57
N ASP A 50 -6.28 7.46 -9.21
CA ASP A 50 -7.56 8.15 -9.45
C ASP A 50 -8.50 7.36 -10.36
N GLU A 51 -7.96 6.72 -11.39
CA GLU A 51 -8.71 5.91 -12.37
C GLU A 51 -9.25 4.62 -11.73
N GLU A 52 -8.54 4.09 -10.75
CA GLU A 52 -8.81 2.76 -10.20
C GLU A 52 -9.62 2.79 -8.91
N PHE A 53 -9.28 3.71 -8.00
CA PHE A 53 -9.97 3.89 -6.73
C PHE A 53 -11.08 4.95 -6.81
N GLY A 54 -11.00 5.84 -7.79
CA GLY A 54 -11.81 7.04 -7.90
C GLY A 54 -11.18 8.23 -7.16
N GLN A 55 -11.21 9.41 -7.79
CA GLN A 55 -10.61 10.65 -7.25
C GLN A 55 -11.05 11.01 -5.82
N SER A 56 -12.28 10.68 -5.44
CA SER A 56 -12.82 10.98 -4.10
C SER A 56 -12.40 9.99 -3.02
N ARG A 57 -11.53 9.02 -3.35
CA ARG A 57 -11.05 7.98 -2.44
C ARG A 57 -9.52 7.94 -2.37
N VAL A 58 -8.86 8.90 -3.04
CA VAL A 58 -7.41 9.09 -3.03
C VAL A 58 -7.12 10.39 -2.31
N TRP A 59 -6.59 10.27 -1.10
CA TRP A 59 -6.24 11.40 -0.26
C TRP A 59 -4.88 11.96 -0.63
N ARG A 60 -4.79 13.28 -0.74
CA ARG A 60 -3.57 14.03 -1.00
C ARG A 60 -3.32 14.98 0.16
N PHE A 61 -2.10 14.94 0.68
CA PHE A 61 -1.69 15.77 1.82
C PHE A 61 -1.16 17.11 1.34
N GLU A 62 -1.36 18.14 2.15
CA GLU A 62 -0.78 19.46 1.93
C GLU A 62 0.57 19.59 2.66
N ASP A 63 1.38 20.57 2.27
CA ASP A 63 2.72 20.75 2.85
C ASP A 63 2.70 21.00 4.38
N PHE A 64 1.60 21.52 4.93
CA PHE A 64 1.43 21.74 6.36
C PHE A 64 1.01 20.48 7.14
N ASP A 65 0.56 19.43 6.44
CA ASP A 65 0.24 18.14 7.05
C ASP A 65 1.52 17.32 7.33
N PHE A 66 2.65 17.69 6.71
CA PHE A 66 3.90 16.99 6.86
C PHE A 66 4.68 17.46 8.10
N PRO A 67 5.11 16.54 8.98
CA PRO A 67 6.02 16.89 10.05
C PRO A 67 7.37 17.32 9.47
N ALA A 68 8.08 18.19 10.19
CA ALA A 68 9.40 18.69 9.77
C ALA A 68 10.42 17.56 9.51
N THR A 69 10.24 16.41 10.16
CA THR A 69 11.10 15.24 10.05
C THR A 69 10.88 14.41 8.78
N LEU A 70 9.84 14.68 7.98
CA LEU A 70 9.62 14.06 6.66
C LEU A 70 10.59 14.58 5.59
N THR A 71 11.88 14.72 5.85
CA THR A 71 12.87 15.34 4.93
C THR A 71 13.02 14.69 3.55
N HIS A 72 12.51 13.48 3.34
CA HIS A 72 12.57 12.78 2.06
C HIS A 72 11.62 13.40 1.02
N GLU A 73 12.18 14.27 0.19
CA GLU A 73 11.45 15.05 -0.82
C GLU A 73 10.64 14.19 -1.82
N PRO A 74 11.13 13.04 -2.34
CA PRO A 74 10.31 12.17 -3.21
C PRO A 74 9.02 11.69 -2.54
N THR A 75 9.08 11.36 -1.24
CA THR A 75 7.90 10.92 -0.47
C THR A 75 6.90 12.05 -0.29
N ARG A 76 7.34 13.27 0.05
CA ARG A 76 6.46 14.44 0.16
C ARG A 76 5.72 14.69 -1.15
N ARG A 77 6.46 14.72 -2.25
CA ARG A 77 5.90 14.93 -3.59
C ARG A 77 4.87 13.87 -3.93
N PHE A 78 5.14 12.61 -3.62
CA PHE A 78 4.19 11.53 -3.85
C PHE A 78 2.89 11.74 -3.07
N LEU A 79 2.97 12.01 -1.76
CA LEU A 79 1.78 12.22 -0.91
C LEU A 79 0.94 13.42 -1.32
N ARG A 80 1.58 14.47 -1.84
CA ARG A 80 0.90 15.69 -2.30
C ARG A 80 0.31 15.56 -3.70
N ASP A 81 1.09 15.03 -4.64
CA ASP A 81 0.73 15.04 -6.06
C ASP A 81 -0.09 13.78 -6.44
N MET A 82 0.33 12.60 -5.97
CA MET A 82 -0.31 11.31 -6.26
C MET A 82 -1.34 10.91 -5.21
N GLY A 83 -0.99 11.11 -3.93
CA GLY A 83 -1.81 10.69 -2.79
C GLY A 83 -1.78 9.18 -2.53
N LEU A 84 -2.64 8.75 -1.61
CA LEU A 84 -2.86 7.35 -1.26
C LEU A 84 -4.34 7.04 -1.16
N PRO A 85 -4.78 5.79 -1.45
CA PRO A 85 -6.15 5.37 -1.17
C PRO A 85 -6.47 5.52 0.31
N GLU A 86 -7.64 6.09 0.64
CA GLU A 86 -8.08 6.31 2.03
C GLU A 86 -8.31 5.00 2.80
N ASP A 87 -8.90 4.02 2.11
CA ASP A 87 -9.27 2.73 2.69
C ASP A 87 -9.08 1.61 1.67
N HIS A 88 -8.34 0.60 2.10
CA HIS A 88 -8.15 -0.69 1.45
C HIS A 88 -8.21 -1.78 2.53
N GLY A 89 -8.69 -2.99 2.25
CA GLY A 89 -9.15 -3.94 3.29
C GLY A 89 -8.18 -4.37 4.42
N PHE A 90 -6.94 -3.92 4.43
CA PHE A 90 -5.93 -4.11 5.48
C PHE A 90 -5.15 -2.81 5.81
N PHE A 91 -5.58 -1.66 5.27
CA PHE A 91 -4.93 -0.36 5.38
C PHE A 91 -5.98 0.75 5.41
N GLN A 92 -5.97 1.53 6.48
CA GLN A 92 -6.79 2.73 6.61
C GLN A 92 -5.87 3.92 6.89
N LEU A 93 -5.88 4.90 5.99
CA LEU A 93 -5.07 6.11 6.07
C LEU A 93 -5.63 7.09 7.12
N ASP A 94 -4.76 7.71 7.90
CA ASP A 94 -5.13 8.82 8.78
C ASP A 94 -5.27 10.10 7.95
N THR A 95 -6.51 10.56 7.74
CA THR A 95 -6.80 11.78 6.95
C THR A 95 -7.30 12.96 7.79
N ASP A 96 -7.77 12.69 9.01
CA ASP A 96 -8.41 13.71 9.88
C ASP A 96 -7.40 14.60 10.62
N ILE A 97 -6.13 14.20 10.67
CA ILE A 97 -5.07 14.90 11.39
C ILE A 97 -3.81 15.02 10.52
N PRO A 98 -2.99 16.07 10.73
CA PRO A 98 -1.62 16.09 10.20
C PRO A 98 -0.87 14.82 10.58
N LEU A 99 -0.01 14.34 9.69
CA LEU A 99 0.68 13.06 9.84
C LEU A 99 1.57 13.08 11.09
N PRO A 100 1.25 12.31 12.14
CA PRO A 100 2.01 12.34 13.37
C PRO A 100 3.26 11.47 13.25
N THR A 101 4.34 11.88 13.90
CA THR A 101 5.45 10.97 14.19
C THR A 101 5.04 9.96 15.26
N LEU A 102 5.69 8.79 15.32
CA LEU A 102 5.42 7.79 16.37
C LEU A 102 5.69 8.35 17.77
N ALA A 103 6.62 9.30 17.89
CA ALA A 103 6.87 10.02 19.14
C ALA A 103 5.66 10.86 19.58
N GLU A 104 5.05 11.61 18.64
CA GLU A 104 3.85 12.42 18.90
C GLU A 104 2.62 11.54 19.16
N TYR A 105 2.44 10.49 18.36
CA TYR A 105 1.39 9.51 18.54
C TYR A 105 1.45 8.86 19.93
N GLY A 106 2.63 8.37 20.33
CA GLY A 106 2.82 7.76 21.66
C GLY A 106 2.60 8.74 22.82
N ALA A 107 2.97 10.02 22.65
CA ALA A 107 2.71 11.06 23.64
C ALA A 107 1.20 11.32 23.83
N ASN A 108 0.44 11.32 22.73
CA ASN A 108 -1.01 11.50 22.76
C ASN A 108 -1.72 10.30 23.40
N GLN A 109 -1.31 9.07 23.06
CA GLN A 109 -1.91 7.84 23.61
C GLN A 109 -1.66 7.63 25.10
N CYS A 110 -0.52 8.10 25.65
CA CYS A 110 -0.22 8.00 27.08
C CYS A 110 -1.17 8.81 28.00
N SER A 111 -2.11 9.58 27.42
CA SER A 111 -3.06 10.44 28.15
C SER A 111 -4.35 9.70 28.57
N GLY A 112 -4.63 8.52 28.01
CA GLY A 112 -5.75 7.64 28.35
C GLY A 112 -5.22 6.25 28.69
N GLU A 113 -5.80 5.60 29.68
CA GLU A 113 -5.34 4.35 30.32
C GLU A 113 -4.62 3.33 29.40
N SER A 114 -3.36 3.09 29.74
CA SER A 114 -2.59 1.84 29.54
C SER A 114 -2.40 1.29 28.12
N VAL A 115 -1.38 1.78 27.39
CA VAL A 115 -0.45 0.92 26.63
C VAL A 115 0.94 1.57 26.65
N ARG A 116 1.98 0.86 27.10
CA ARG A 116 3.38 1.27 26.88
C ARG A 116 4.20 0.09 26.37
N GLY A 117 4.06 -0.18 25.07
CA GLY A 117 5.21 -0.66 24.31
C GLY A 117 6.27 0.44 24.32
N ARG A 118 7.55 0.10 24.54
CA ARG A 118 8.64 1.07 24.41
C ARG A 118 8.71 1.49 22.95
N LEU A 119 8.43 2.75 22.62
CA LEU A 119 8.54 3.27 21.25
C LEU A 119 9.88 2.86 20.60
N PRO A 120 9.88 2.54 19.30
CA PRO A 120 11.09 2.13 18.62
C PRO A 120 12.11 3.27 18.56
N ASP A 121 13.38 2.93 18.34
CA ASP A 121 14.41 3.92 18.12
C ASP A 121 14.05 4.81 16.92
N ARG A 122 14.45 6.09 16.99
CA ARG A 122 14.14 7.11 15.98
C ARG A 122 12.63 7.36 15.75
N ALA A 123 11.75 7.07 16.73
CA ALA A 123 10.32 7.36 16.65
C ALA A 123 9.93 8.78 16.19
N ALA A 124 10.77 9.78 16.42
CA ALA A 124 10.56 11.16 15.93
C ALA A 124 10.72 11.32 14.40
N HIS A 125 11.35 10.36 13.72
CA HIS A 125 11.53 10.34 12.26
C HIS A 125 10.60 9.32 11.58
N LEU A 126 9.86 8.55 12.37
CA LEU A 126 8.94 7.54 11.89
C LEU A 126 7.55 8.14 11.87
N ILE A 127 6.97 8.28 10.69
CA ILE A 127 5.71 9.00 10.48
C ILE A 127 4.62 7.97 10.24
N ARG A 128 3.59 8.00 11.07
CA ARG A 128 2.45 7.10 10.94
C ARG A 128 1.58 7.58 9.79
N LEU A 129 1.30 6.69 8.84
CA LEU A 129 0.37 6.95 7.75
C LEU A 129 -1.05 6.51 8.12
N GLY A 130 -1.17 5.45 8.92
CA GLY A 130 -2.47 4.96 9.36
C GLY A 130 -2.44 3.56 9.93
N HIS A 131 -3.63 3.01 10.15
CA HIS A 131 -3.82 1.66 10.65
C HIS A 131 -3.50 0.64 9.54
N PHE A 132 -2.81 -0.45 9.89
CA PHE A 132 -2.51 -1.56 8.98
C PHE A 132 -3.27 -2.85 9.38
N VAL A 133 -2.73 -4.05 9.26
CA VAL A 133 -3.40 -5.24 9.81
C VAL A 133 -3.57 -5.13 11.34
N GLU A 134 -4.41 -5.98 11.94
CA GLU A 134 -4.75 -5.91 13.37
C GLU A 134 -3.52 -5.73 14.28
N GLY A 135 -3.54 -4.68 15.10
CA GLY A 135 -2.47 -4.35 16.05
C GLY A 135 -1.21 -3.76 15.43
N SER A 136 -1.22 -3.41 14.13
CA SER A 136 -0.09 -2.81 13.45
C SER A 136 -0.46 -1.51 12.75
N SER A 137 0.53 -0.65 12.58
CA SER A 137 0.41 0.64 11.89
C SER A 137 1.42 0.73 10.74
N LEU A 138 0.99 1.38 9.66
CA LEU A 138 1.85 1.66 8.52
C LEU A 138 2.66 2.94 8.78
N VAL A 139 3.97 2.85 8.57
CA VAL A 139 4.92 3.90 8.95
C VAL A 139 5.87 4.18 7.81
N VAL A 140 6.27 5.44 7.63
CA VAL A 140 7.35 5.84 6.73
C VAL A 140 8.53 6.43 7.52
N ASP A 141 9.77 6.02 7.20
CA ASP A 141 10.96 6.75 7.68
C ASP A 141 11.08 8.06 6.90
N GLY A 142 10.87 9.18 7.57
CA GLY A 142 10.88 10.51 6.99
C GLY A 142 12.22 10.93 6.39
N THR A 143 13.31 10.21 6.67
CA THR A 143 14.65 10.48 6.10
C THR A 143 14.86 9.75 4.79
N THR A 144 14.40 8.50 4.70
CA THR A 144 14.71 7.59 3.58
C THR A 144 13.52 7.31 2.67
N GLY A 145 12.30 7.60 3.12
CA GLY A 145 11.07 7.25 2.41
C GLY A 145 10.66 5.77 2.53
N ALA A 146 11.40 4.96 3.27
CA ALA A 146 11.14 3.52 3.42
C ALA A 146 9.84 3.24 4.17
N ILE A 147 9.06 2.27 3.69
CA ILE A 147 7.79 1.88 4.31
C ILE A 147 8.00 0.69 5.23
N LEU A 148 7.54 0.86 6.46
CA LEU A 148 7.71 -0.06 7.55
C LEU A 148 6.34 -0.44 8.10
N ASN A 149 6.22 -1.69 8.51
CA ASN A 149 5.17 -2.13 9.40
C ASN A 149 5.66 -1.98 10.84
N TRP A 150 4.90 -1.26 11.67
CA TRP A 150 5.15 -1.15 13.11
C TRP A 150 4.10 -1.96 13.87
N SER A 151 4.56 -2.99 14.58
CA SER A 151 3.70 -3.74 15.49
C SER A 151 3.55 -2.98 16.80
N GLU A 152 2.36 -2.53 17.15
CA GLU A 152 2.14 -1.72 18.35
C GLU A 152 2.36 -2.51 19.67
N PRO A 153 1.93 -3.78 19.80
CA PRO A 153 2.13 -4.56 21.02
C PRO A 153 3.61 -4.87 21.29
N GLU A 154 4.35 -5.28 20.27
CA GLU A 154 5.76 -5.68 20.37
C GLU A 154 6.71 -4.48 20.23
N SER A 155 6.21 -3.37 19.70
CA SER A 155 6.98 -2.18 19.32
C SER A 155 8.18 -2.49 18.42
N THR A 156 7.97 -3.39 17.47
CA THR A 156 8.98 -3.81 16.49
C THR A 156 8.66 -3.23 15.11
N LEU A 157 9.72 -2.93 14.36
CA LEU A 157 9.63 -2.47 12.98
C LEU A 157 10.09 -3.59 12.04
N SER A 158 9.29 -3.86 11.02
CA SER A 158 9.67 -4.75 9.92
C SER A 158 9.54 -4.00 8.60
N PRO A 159 10.54 -4.08 7.69
CA PRO A 159 10.40 -3.53 6.34
C PRO A 159 9.17 -4.10 5.63
N LEU A 160 8.37 -3.24 5.00
CA LEU A 160 7.21 -3.65 4.22
C LEU A 160 7.47 -3.41 2.73
N ASP A 161 7.74 -2.16 2.36
CA ASP A 161 7.98 -1.74 0.98
C ASP A 161 9.16 -0.78 0.89
N ALA A 162 9.79 -0.73 -0.28
CA ALA A 162 10.93 0.14 -0.53
C ALA A 162 10.58 1.62 -0.33
N ASP A 163 9.40 2.05 -0.82
CA ASP A 163 8.82 3.38 -0.63
C ASP A 163 7.33 3.39 -1.01
N LEU A 164 6.71 4.58 -1.00
CA LEU A 164 5.29 4.77 -1.31
C LEU A 164 4.89 4.38 -2.74
N SER A 165 5.81 4.43 -3.71
CA SER A 165 5.49 4.04 -5.08
C SER A 165 5.24 2.54 -5.17
N THR A 166 6.06 1.73 -4.49
CA THR A 166 5.86 0.29 -4.40
C THR A 166 4.59 -0.06 -3.63
N LEU A 167 4.33 0.63 -2.51
CA LEU A 167 3.10 0.45 -1.75
C LEU A 167 1.86 0.74 -2.60
N ALA A 168 1.82 1.90 -3.27
CA ALA A 168 0.69 2.30 -4.11
C ALA A 168 0.45 1.33 -5.26
N PHE A 169 1.54 0.83 -5.88
CA PHE A 169 1.45 -0.20 -6.92
C PHE A 169 0.89 -1.52 -6.37
N THR A 170 1.34 -1.96 -5.18
CA THR A 170 0.80 -3.15 -4.51
C THR A 170 -0.68 -3.00 -4.17
N LEU A 171 -1.11 -1.83 -3.67
CA LEU A 171 -2.53 -1.54 -3.41
C LEU A 171 -3.35 -1.58 -4.70
N TRP A 172 -2.84 -1.00 -5.78
CA TRP A 172 -3.48 -1.06 -7.10
C TRP A 172 -3.63 -2.49 -7.60
N LEU A 173 -2.57 -3.31 -7.55
CA LEU A 173 -2.61 -4.72 -7.95
C LEU A 173 -3.67 -5.51 -7.16
N LEU A 174 -3.73 -5.32 -5.85
CA LEU A 174 -4.70 -6.00 -4.98
C LEU A 174 -6.13 -5.52 -5.23
N HIS A 175 -6.31 -4.24 -5.52
CA HIS A 175 -7.62 -3.70 -5.88
C HIS A 175 -8.11 -4.28 -7.20
N ARG A 176 -7.22 -4.40 -8.19
CA ARG A 176 -7.53 -5.00 -9.49
C ARG A 176 -7.88 -6.48 -9.37
N GLU A 177 -7.11 -7.25 -8.60
CA GLU A 177 -7.42 -8.66 -8.32
C GLU A 177 -8.78 -8.80 -7.63
N LYS A 178 -9.14 -7.94 -6.69
CA LYS A 178 -10.46 -7.98 -6.06
C LYS A 178 -11.59 -7.68 -7.05
N ARG A 179 -11.37 -6.77 -8.01
CA ARG A 179 -12.36 -6.45 -9.07
C ARG A 179 -12.51 -7.63 -10.03
N GLU A 180 -11.41 -8.24 -10.46
CA GLU A 180 -11.39 -9.38 -11.39
C GLU A 180 -11.80 -10.71 -10.73
N GLY A 181 -11.45 -10.91 -9.46
CA GLY A 181 -11.77 -12.08 -8.63
C GLY A 181 -13.24 -12.17 -8.20
N THR A 182 -14.06 -11.15 -8.50
CA THR A 182 -15.52 -11.30 -8.51
C THR A 182 -16.05 -12.07 -9.72
N ALA A 183 -15.23 -12.24 -10.78
CA ALA A 183 -15.55 -13.06 -11.93
C ALA A 183 -14.90 -14.47 -11.88
N THR A 184 -13.80 -14.68 -11.16
CA THR A 184 -13.21 -16.03 -11.02
C THR A 184 -12.35 -16.19 -9.76
N GLY A 185 -12.91 -16.85 -8.74
CA GLY A 185 -12.17 -17.57 -7.69
C GLY A 185 -11.10 -16.81 -6.90
N CYS A 186 -11.52 -16.22 -5.77
CA CYS A 186 -10.71 -15.52 -4.76
C CYS A 186 -9.48 -16.34 -4.28
N TRP A 187 -8.27 -16.01 -4.75
CA TRP A 187 -7.02 -16.56 -4.23
C TRP A 187 -6.61 -15.92 -2.89
N VAL A 188 -7.19 -14.77 -2.55
CA VAL A 188 -7.02 -14.09 -1.25
C VAL A 188 -7.52 -14.96 -0.08
N GLU A 189 -8.61 -15.71 -0.27
CA GLU A 189 -9.07 -16.73 0.69
C GLU A 189 -8.02 -17.83 0.89
N THR A 190 -7.35 -18.21 -0.20
CA THR A 190 -6.34 -19.28 -0.21
C THR A 190 -5.06 -18.85 0.49
N LEU A 191 -4.65 -17.59 0.35
CA LEU A 191 -3.49 -17.02 1.05
C LEU A 191 -3.77 -16.79 2.55
N ARG A 192 -4.97 -16.30 2.89
CA ARG A 192 -5.41 -16.16 4.29
C ARG A 192 -5.44 -17.51 5.01
N ASN A 193 -5.97 -18.55 4.36
CA ASN A 193 -6.01 -19.89 4.93
C ASN A 193 -4.62 -20.52 5.07
N LYS A 194 -3.67 -20.21 4.18
CA LYS A 194 -2.28 -20.67 4.33
C LYS A 194 -1.52 -19.96 5.45
N ALA A 195 -1.80 -18.69 5.70
CA ALA A 195 -1.22 -17.96 6.82
C ALA A 195 -1.75 -18.47 8.18
N CYS A 196 -3.02 -18.90 8.26
CA CYS A 196 -3.62 -19.46 9.47
C CYS A 196 -3.33 -20.97 9.68
N ALA A 197 -3.03 -21.73 8.62
CA ALA A 197 -2.72 -23.16 8.71
C ALA A 197 -1.27 -23.48 9.11
N GLY A 198 -0.50 -22.46 9.49
CA GLY A 198 0.88 -22.57 9.97
C GLY A 198 1.04 -22.48 11.49
N LEU A 199 -0.03 -22.68 12.27
CA LEU A 199 -0.01 -22.84 13.73
C LEU A 199 -0.38 -24.28 14.14
#